data_AF-A0AAE1BNU6-F1
#
_entry.id   AF-A0AAE1BNU6-F1
#
_cell.length_a   1.000
_cell.length_b   1.000
_cell.length_c   1.000
_cell.angle_alpha   90.00
_cell.angle_beta   90.00
_cell.angle_gamma   90.00
#
_symmetry.space_group_name_H-M   'P 1'
#
loop_
_entity.id
_entity.type
_entity.pdbx_description
1 polymer ?
#
loop_
_entity_poly.entity_id
_entity_poly.type
_entity_poly.pdbx_seq_one_letter_code
_entity_poly.pdbx_strand_id
1 'polypeptide(L)'
;EEEGGKNAITFVQNLLDLKDRFDHFLHNSFNNDKIFKQMIAADFEYFLNLNNKSPEYLSLFIDDKLKKGVKGMTEAEIEVVLDKTMVLFRFLQEKDVFERYYKQHLAKRLLLQKSVSEDSEKTMISKLKTECGCQFTSKLEGMFKDVTISNTINEEFKQRVSSAGTNLCGVDIYVRVLTTGYWPTQSANLKANVPMAPRSAFEAFRRFYLNKHSGRQLTLQPQLGSADLNAVFHGSRKDESGVGSGGVGGGGGSVGGGGCASPGLVVGSGDGVSSVAGISSSSSSSASTVAVAPPTSSNGLMPSPSLPAAPPAPTPAPTTSAGASPSGAAVMSTGKPSGPKKHIIQVSTYQMVILMLFNTRDKLTYEEIQNETDIPDRDLVRALQSLALGKPTQRVLVKSPKTKEMESSHEFTVNDSFTSKLYRVKIQAVAAKGESEPERKETRSKVDEDRKHEIEAAIVRIMKARRRMTHNNLVAEVTDQLKSRFLPSPILIKKRIESLIEREYLARTPEDRKIYSYVA
;
A
#
# COMPACT_ATOMS: atom_id res chain seq x y z
N GLU A 1 8.62 -1.41 18.00
CA GLU A 1 8.62 -0.94 16.58
C GLU A 1 7.71 0.25 16.29
N GLU A 2 6.60 0.47 17.00
CA GLU A 2 6.02 1.83 17.07
C GLU A 2 7.12 2.83 17.50
N GLU A 3 8.04 2.38 18.36
CA GLU A 3 9.32 3.03 18.66
C GLU A 3 10.24 3.23 17.46
N GLY A 4 10.35 2.32 16.49
CA GLY A 4 11.28 2.49 15.35
C GLY A 4 10.86 3.59 14.38
N GLY A 5 9.56 3.66 14.08
CA GLY A 5 8.98 4.78 13.31
C GLY A 5 8.95 6.08 14.11
N LYS A 6 8.59 6.02 15.40
CA LYS A 6 8.70 7.18 16.30
C LYS A 6 10.15 7.68 16.40
N ASN A 7 11.13 6.79 16.44
CA ASN A 7 12.56 7.12 16.45
C ASN A 7 12.97 7.83 15.17
N ALA A 8 12.50 7.38 14.00
CA ALA A 8 12.75 8.07 12.73
C ALA A 8 12.14 9.48 12.71
N ILE A 9 10.89 9.61 13.16
CA ILE A 9 10.19 10.90 13.19
C ILE A 9 10.88 11.86 14.17
N THR A 10 11.18 11.39 15.39
CA THR A 10 11.89 12.17 16.41
C THR A 10 13.31 12.52 15.97
N PHE A 11 14.02 11.61 15.29
CA PHE A 11 15.35 11.88 14.74
C PHE A 11 15.32 13.07 13.77
N VAL A 12 14.42 13.06 12.78
CA VAL A 12 14.31 14.15 11.81
C VAL A 12 13.84 15.44 12.49
N GLN A 13 12.87 15.36 13.42
CA GLN A 13 12.42 16.53 14.16
C GLN A 13 13.57 17.19 14.94
N ASN A 14 14.37 16.41 15.66
CA ASN A 14 15.51 16.93 16.41
C ASN A 14 16.57 17.58 15.49
N LEU A 15 16.74 17.07 14.26
CA LEU A 15 17.62 17.69 13.27
C LEU A 15 17.09 19.02 12.75
N LEU A 16 15.78 19.12 12.52
CA LEU A 16 15.13 20.37 12.15
C LEU A 16 15.27 21.40 13.28
N ASP A 17 15.02 21.00 14.53
CA ASP A 17 15.16 21.87 15.70
C ASP A 17 16.62 22.29 15.93
N LEU A 18 17.58 21.40 15.65
CA LEU A 18 19.01 21.74 15.67
C LEU A 18 19.35 22.76 14.59
N LYS A 19 18.83 22.57 13.37
CA LYS A 19 19.05 23.50 12.24
C LYS A 19 18.49 24.88 12.54
N ASP A 20 17.26 24.95 13.07
CA ASP A 20 16.63 26.21 13.47
C ASP A 20 17.46 26.94 14.54
N ARG A 21 18.01 26.22 15.53
CA ARG A 21 18.90 26.81 16.55
C ARG A 21 20.18 27.38 15.95
N PHE A 22 20.82 26.68 15.03
CA PHE A 22 22.04 27.16 14.37
C PHE A 22 21.76 28.33 13.42
N ASP A 23 20.62 28.35 12.73
CA ASP A 23 20.22 29.50 11.91
C ASP A 23 19.97 30.74 12.77
N HIS A 24 19.33 30.58 13.93
CA HIS A 24 19.11 31.66 14.88
C HIS A 24 20.43 32.20 15.45
N PHE A 25 21.35 31.29 15.82
CA PHE A 25 22.68 31.65 16.30
C PHE A 25 23.50 32.39 15.23
N LEU A 26 23.49 31.89 13.99
CA LEU A 26 24.12 32.55 12.85
C LEU A 26 23.57 33.95 12.60
N HIS A 27 22.25 34.12 12.67
CA HIS A 27 21.61 35.41 12.46
C HIS A 27 21.97 36.41 13.57
N ASN A 28 21.79 36.03 14.83
CA ASN A 28 21.91 36.97 15.95
C ASN A 28 23.36 37.24 16.36
N SER A 29 24.21 36.22 16.33
CA SER A 29 25.59 36.32 16.86
C SER A 29 26.61 36.66 15.78
N PHE A 30 26.34 36.27 14.52
CA PHE A 30 27.28 36.45 13.41
C PHE A 30 26.72 37.25 12.25
N ASN A 31 25.53 37.86 12.40
CA ASN A 31 24.88 38.69 11.38
C ASN A 31 24.84 38.01 9.99
N ASN A 32 24.54 36.71 9.96
CA ASN A 32 24.52 35.90 8.73
C ASN A 32 25.84 35.87 7.95
N ASP A 33 26.99 35.89 8.66
CA ASP A 33 28.30 35.78 8.05
C ASP A 33 28.40 34.54 7.12
N LYS A 34 28.96 34.76 5.92
CA LYS A 34 28.97 33.76 4.86
C LYS A 34 29.87 32.57 5.19
N ILE A 35 30.98 32.79 5.90
CA ILE A 35 31.93 31.72 6.24
C ILE A 35 31.28 30.80 7.27
N PHE A 36 30.67 31.35 8.32
CA PHE A 36 29.93 30.56 9.30
C PHE A 36 28.75 29.84 8.67
N LYS A 37 28.02 30.49 7.75
CA LYS A 37 26.92 29.84 7.01
C LYS A 37 27.39 28.63 6.20
N GLN A 38 28.52 28.77 5.51
CA GLN A 38 29.12 27.68 4.72
C GLN A 38 29.60 26.53 5.60
N MET A 39 30.26 26.84 6.72
CA MET A 39 30.74 25.84 7.68
C MET A 39 29.57 25.04 8.27
N ILE A 40 28.53 25.73 8.74
CA ILE A 40 27.31 25.07 9.27
C ILE A 40 26.71 24.16 8.20
N ALA A 41 26.56 24.64 6.96
CA ALA A 41 26.02 23.81 5.88
C ALA A 41 26.87 22.56 5.61
N ALA A 42 28.20 22.71 5.56
CA ALA A 42 29.13 21.61 5.34
C ALA A 42 29.09 20.57 6.48
N ASP A 43 29.02 21.02 7.74
CA ASP A 43 28.93 20.13 8.89
C ASP A 43 27.60 19.37 8.92
N PHE A 44 26.48 20.05 8.60
CA PHE A 44 25.17 19.40 8.45
C PHE A 44 25.17 18.35 7.34
N GLU A 45 25.81 18.63 6.20
CA GLU A 45 26.02 17.62 5.16
C GLU A 45 26.87 16.46 5.67
N TYR A 46 27.98 16.72 6.36
CA TYR A 46 28.86 15.67 6.84
C TYR A 46 28.16 14.72 7.82
N PHE A 47 27.62 15.21 8.93
CA PHE A 47 27.09 14.31 9.96
C PHE A 47 25.76 13.65 9.56
N LEU A 48 24.93 14.31 8.72
CA LEU A 48 23.67 13.72 8.25
C LEU A 48 23.94 12.44 7.45
N ASN A 49 25.03 12.42 6.67
CA ASN A 49 25.41 11.30 5.83
C ASN A 49 26.25 10.23 6.55
N LEU A 50 26.66 10.44 7.82
CA LEU A 50 27.25 9.37 8.65
C LEU A 50 26.23 8.26 8.97
N ASN A 51 24.95 8.61 9.02
CA ASN A 51 23.87 7.66 9.23
C ASN A 51 23.26 7.20 7.90
N ASN A 52 23.51 5.95 7.52
CA ASN A 52 22.97 5.36 6.29
C ASN A 52 21.43 5.23 6.27
N LYS A 53 20.76 5.42 7.42
CA LYS A 53 19.29 5.44 7.54
C LYS A 53 18.68 6.84 7.33
N SER A 54 19.49 7.90 7.25
CA SER A 54 18.99 9.27 7.06
C SER A 54 18.04 9.43 5.86
N PRO A 55 18.31 8.85 4.66
CA PRO A 55 17.38 8.95 3.53
C PRO A 55 16.01 8.32 3.83
N GLU A 56 15.99 7.17 4.50
CA GLU A 56 14.75 6.48 4.86
C GLU A 56 13.98 7.25 5.95
N TYR A 57 14.68 7.74 6.97
CA TYR A 57 14.06 8.48 8.07
C TYR A 57 13.43 9.77 7.59
N LEU A 58 14.09 10.49 6.67
CA LEU A 58 13.52 11.68 6.05
C LEU A 58 12.24 11.34 5.26
N SER A 59 12.26 10.23 4.51
CA SER A 59 11.09 9.75 3.78
C SER A 59 9.93 9.37 4.72
N LEU A 60 10.20 8.67 5.82
CA LEU A 60 9.21 8.32 6.84
C LEU A 60 8.63 9.54 7.54
N PHE A 61 9.46 10.56 7.80
CA PHE A 61 9.00 11.82 8.39
C PHE A 61 8.02 12.54 7.46
N ILE A 62 8.33 12.66 6.17
CA ILE A 62 7.42 13.27 5.19
C ILE A 62 6.14 12.45 5.06
N ASP A 63 6.26 11.12 5.04
CA ASP A 63 5.12 10.20 5.00
C ASP A 63 4.19 10.35 6.22
N ASP A 64 4.74 10.61 7.42
CA ASP A 64 3.96 10.94 8.62
C ASP A 64 3.19 12.27 8.45
N LYS A 65 3.84 13.32 7.94
CA LYS A 65 3.19 14.64 7.74
C LYS A 65 2.12 14.64 6.66
N LEU A 66 2.23 13.77 5.66
CA LEU A 66 1.27 13.69 4.54
C LEU A 66 0.16 12.65 4.76
N LYS A 67 0.16 11.94 5.89
CA LYS A 67 -0.88 10.94 6.21
C LYS A 67 -2.08 11.56 6.92
N LYS A 68 -3.27 11.19 6.45
CA LYS A 68 -4.55 11.51 7.09
C LYS A 68 -4.62 10.94 8.51
N GLY A 69 -5.00 11.78 9.47
CA GLY A 69 -5.22 11.39 10.87
C GLY A 69 -3.97 11.46 11.77
N VAL A 70 -2.82 11.90 11.24
CA VAL A 70 -1.71 12.39 12.06
C VAL A 70 -2.04 13.83 12.46
N LYS A 71 -1.80 14.19 13.74
CA LYS A 71 -2.07 15.48 14.42
C LYS A 71 -2.57 16.58 13.48
N GLY A 72 -3.79 17.09 13.70
CA GLY A 72 -4.49 18.06 12.84
C GLY A 72 -3.73 19.35 12.57
N MET A 73 -2.73 19.28 11.69
CA MET A 73 -1.99 20.40 11.13
C MET A 73 -2.79 20.98 9.97
N THR A 74 -2.76 22.30 9.85
CA THR A 74 -3.28 23.00 8.69
C THR A 74 -2.37 22.77 7.48
N GLU A 75 -2.91 22.95 6.27
CA GLU A 75 -2.11 22.81 5.04
C GLU A 75 -0.92 23.79 4.99
N ALA A 76 -1.09 25.00 5.54
CA ALA A 76 -0.02 25.98 5.66
C ALA A 76 1.11 25.51 6.61
N GLU A 77 0.77 24.90 7.75
CA GLU A 77 1.79 24.35 8.66
C GLU A 77 2.51 23.15 8.04
N ILE A 78 1.80 22.30 7.28
CA ILE A 78 2.41 21.21 6.53
C ILE A 78 3.42 21.78 5.53
N GLU A 79 3.04 22.80 4.76
CA GLU A 79 3.95 23.42 3.79
C GLU A 79 5.24 23.94 4.42
N VAL A 80 5.14 24.65 5.54
CA VAL A 80 6.32 25.14 6.29
C VAL A 80 7.22 23.98 6.72
N VAL A 81 6.64 22.89 7.23
CA VAL A 81 7.42 21.71 7.63
C VAL A 81 8.08 21.05 6.42
N LEU A 82 7.39 20.96 5.28
CA LEU A 82 7.98 20.41 4.05
C LEU A 82 9.15 21.26 3.56
N ASP A 83 9.05 22.60 3.61
CA ASP A 83 10.15 23.49 3.23
C ASP A 83 11.39 23.30 4.10
N LYS A 84 11.22 23.23 5.42
CA LYS A 84 12.33 22.93 6.33
C LYS A 84 12.92 21.54 6.06
N THR A 85 12.07 20.56 5.78
CA THR A 85 12.51 19.20 5.44
C THR A 85 13.32 19.16 4.14
N MET A 86 12.97 19.99 3.16
CA MET A 86 13.72 20.12 1.91
C MET A 86 15.12 20.72 2.12
N VAL A 87 15.34 21.53 3.17
CA VAL A 87 16.69 21.97 3.54
C VAL A 87 17.56 20.77 3.94
N LEU A 88 17.04 19.86 4.78
CA LEU A 88 17.76 18.63 5.13
C LEU A 88 17.95 17.71 3.91
N PHE A 89 16.96 17.64 3.02
CA PHE A 89 17.07 16.86 1.78
C PHE A 89 18.23 17.31 0.89
N ARG A 90 18.51 18.63 0.81
CA ARG A 90 19.64 19.16 0.04
C ARG A 90 20.98 18.62 0.53
N PHE A 91 21.12 18.45 1.84
CA PHE A 91 22.30 17.89 2.50
C PHE A 91 22.43 16.36 2.34
N LEU A 92 21.40 15.65 1.86
CA LEU A 92 21.54 14.21 1.60
C LEU A 92 22.40 13.92 0.37
N GLN A 93 23.34 13.00 0.50
CA GLN A 93 24.14 12.51 -0.63
C GLN A 93 23.44 11.37 -1.37
N GLU A 94 22.79 10.44 -0.67
CA GLU A 94 22.09 9.30 -1.28
C GLU A 94 20.60 9.61 -1.58
N LYS A 95 20.34 10.57 -2.48
CA LYS A 95 18.97 11.03 -2.81
C LYS A 95 18.17 9.98 -3.59
N ASP A 96 18.84 9.09 -4.31
CA ASP A 96 18.25 7.92 -4.98
C ASP A 96 17.70 6.86 -4.00
N VAL A 97 18.39 6.65 -2.86
CA VAL A 97 17.88 5.82 -1.77
C VAL A 97 16.62 6.46 -1.16
N PHE A 98 16.63 7.77 -0.94
CA PHE A 98 15.44 8.51 -0.51
C PHE A 98 14.29 8.35 -1.52
N GLU A 99 14.55 8.53 -2.82
CA GLU A 99 13.55 8.42 -3.89
C GLU A 99 12.81 7.08 -3.81
N ARG A 100 13.56 5.99 -3.60
CA ARG A 100 13.00 4.65 -3.53
C ARG A 100 12.04 4.49 -2.34
N TYR A 101 12.46 4.90 -1.14
CA TYR A 101 11.59 4.86 0.04
C TYR A 101 10.39 5.80 -0.12
N TYR A 102 10.61 7.01 -0.63
CA TYR A 102 9.53 7.98 -0.87
C TYR A 102 8.50 7.41 -1.85
N LYS A 103 8.95 6.77 -2.93
CA LYS A 103 8.08 6.12 -3.92
C LYS A 103 7.23 5.01 -3.29
N GLN A 104 7.80 4.18 -2.41
CA GLN A 104 7.07 3.14 -1.68
C GLN A 104 6.02 3.72 -0.74
N HIS A 105 6.38 4.77 0.02
CA HIS A 105 5.46 5.45 0.93
C HIS A 105 4.32 6.13 0.16
N LEU A 106 4.64 6.88 -0.91
CA LEU A 106 3.65 7.49 -1.78
C LEU A 106 2.69 6.46 -2.38
N ALA A 107 3.22 5.33 -2.88
CA ALA A 107 2.38 4.26 -3.44
C ALA A 107 1.36 3.75 -2.41
N LYS A 108 1.80 3.52 -1.17
CA LYS A 108 0.91 3.10 -0.07
C LYS A 108 -0.14 4.17 0.23
N ARG A 109 0.24 5.46 0.28
CA ARG A 109 -0.71 6.55 0.54
C ARG A 109 -1.76 6.68 -0.56
N LEU A 110 -1.36 6.60 -1.83
CA LEU A 110 -2.26 6.68 -2.99
C LEU A 110 -3.22 5.48 -3.07
N LEU A 111 -2.71 4.25 -2.97
CA LEU A 111 -3.55 3.05 -3.10
C LEU A 111 -4.50 2.84 -1.93
N LEU A 112 -4.09 3.22 -0.72
CA LEU A 112 -4.90 3.10 0.48
C LEU A 112 -5.74 4.35 0.77
N GLN A 113 -5.68 5.37 -0.09
CA GLN A 113 -6.36 6.67 0.06
C GLN A 113 -6.11 7.29 1.45
N LYS A 114 -4.84 7.30 1.86
CA LYS A 114 -4.40 7.81 3.16
C LYS A 114 -3.71 9.16 3.10
N SER A 115 -3.63 9.81 1.94
CA SER A 115 -3.10 11.17 1.83
C SER A 115 -3.99 12.19 2.53
N VAL A 116 -3.38 13.19 3.16
CA VAL A 116 -4.08 14.29 3.84
C VAL A 116 -4.71 15.27 2.85
N SER A 117 -3.97 15.65 1.80
CA SER A 117 -4.37 16.55 0.72
C SER A 117 -3.63 16.13 -0.55
N GLU A 118 -4.34 16.04 -1.67
CA GLU A 118 -3.70 15.79 -2.98
C GLU A 118 -2.81 16.95 -3.41
N ASP A 119 -3.17 18.18 -3.04
CA ASP A 119 -2.42 19.38 -3.41
C ASP A 119 -1.10 19.47 -2.63
N SER A 120 -1.13 19.14 -1.33
CA SER A 120 0.09 19.00 -0.53
C SER A 120 1.06 17.96 -1.12
N GLU A 121 0.56 16.83 -1.65
CA GLU A 121 1.40 15.81 -2.29
C GLU A 121 2.01 16.31 -3.61
N LYS A 122 1.22 17.00 -4.45
CA LYS A 122 1.72 17.63 -5.68
C LYS A 122 2.76 18.70 -5.39
N THR A 123 2.55 19.50 -4.35
CA THR A 123 3.49 20.51 -3.88
C THR A 123 4.80 19.86 -3.44
N MET A 124 4.77 18.76 -2.69
CA MET A 124 5.97 18.02 -2.32
C MET A 124 6.74 17.50 -3.55
N ILE A 125 6.05 16.93 -4.55
CA ILE A 125 6.68 16.48 -5.80
C ILE A 125 7.29 17.66 -6.56
N SER A 126 6.62 18.81 -6.60
CA SER A 126 7.15 20.02 -7.22
C SER A 126 8.46 20.46 -6.56
N LYS A 127 8.53 20.44 -5.22
CA LYS A 127 9.77 20.75 -4.47
C LYS A 127 10.89 19.75 -4.80
N LEU A 128 10.60 18.44 -4.89
CA LEU A 128 11.58 17.42 -5.32
C LEU A 128 12.07 17.66 -6.77
N LYS A 129 11.17 18.08 -7.67
CA LYS A 129 11.49 18.37 -9.06
C LYS A 129 12.42 19.56 -9.20
N THR A 130 12.23 20.60 -8.39
CA THR A 130 13.12 21.76 -8.36
C THR A 130 14.54 21.37 -7.94
N GLU A 131 14.68 20.48 -6.95
CA GLU A 131 16.00 20.07 -6.45
C GLU A 131 16.72 19.06 -7.35
N CYS A 132 16.00 18.08 -7.90
CA CYS A 132 16.61 16.93 -8.61
C CYS A 132 16.28 16.85 -10.10
N GLY A 133 15.41 17.71 -10.60
CA GLY A 133 14.96 17.75 -12.00
C GLY A 133 13.82 16.78 -12.32
N CYS A 134 13.31 16.88 -13.55
CA CYS A 134 12.13 16.13 -14.01
C CYS A 134 12.34 14.62 -14.13
N GLN A 135 13.57 14.15 -14.34
CA GLN A 135 13.86 12.71 -14.44
C GLN A 135 13.67 12.01 -13.09
N PHE A 136 13.99 12.70 -11.99
CA PHE A 136 13.80 12.20 -10.63
C PHE A 136 12.31 12.03 -10.28
N THR A 137 11.46 12.97 -10.69
CA THR A 137 10.03 12.96 -10.34
C THR A 137 9.13 12.28 -11.36
N SER A 138 9.62 11.96 -12.57
CA SER A 138 8.80 11.43 -13.67
C SER A 138 7.95 10.22 -13.26
N LYS A 139 8.52 9.26 -12.53
CA LYS A 139 7.79 8.07 -12.05
C LYS A 139 6.73 8.43 -10.99
N LEU A 140 7.03 9.37 -10.09
CA LEU A 140 6.10 9.85 -9.05
C LEU A 140 4.90 10.58 -9.68
N GLU A 141 5.17 11.45 -10.66
CA GLU A 141 4.14 12.13 -11.43
C GLU A 141 3.28 11.13 -12.24
N GLY A 142 3.92 10.09 -12.80
CA GLY A 142 3.24 8.98 -13.47
C GLY A 142 2.27 8.23 -12.55
N MET A 143 2.64 8.01 -11.29
CA MET A 143 1.74 7.38 -10.31
C MET A 143 0.47 8.20 -10.07
N PHE A 144 0.56 9.53 -10.00
CA PHE A 144 -0.63 10.38 -9.88
C PHE A 144 -1.52 10.28 -11.12
N LYS A 145 -0.93 10.33 -12.31
CA LYS A 145 -1.66 10.20 -13.58
C LYS A 145 -2.43 8.87 -13.62
N ASP A 146 -1.80 7.76 -13.22
CA ASP A 146 -2.45 6.45 -13.19
C ASP A 146 -3.66 6.42 -12.25
N VAL A 147 -3.59 7.06 -11.07
CA VAL A 147 -4.72 7.15 -10.13
C VAL A 147 -5.87 7.94 -10.75
N THR A 148 -5.59 9.11 -11.32
CA THR A 148 -6.63 9.95 -11.95
C THR A 148 -7.27 9.24 -13.14
N ILE A 149 -6.46 8.68 -14.04
CA ILE A 149 -6.96 7.96 -15.22
C ILE A 149 -7.78 6.74 -14.81
N SER A 150 -7.37 6.02 -13.76
CA SER A 150 -8.13 4.89 -13.24
C SER A 150 -9.54 5.29 -12.79
N ASN A 151 -9.71 6.45 -12.15
CA ASN A 151 -11.04 6.93 -11.74
C ASN A 151 -11.96 7.10 -12.96
N THR A 152 -11.48 7.80 -13.99
CA THR A 152 -12.23 8.01 -15.23
C THR A 152 -12.58 6.69 -15.91
N ILE A 153 -11.63 5.76 -16.01
CA ILE A 153 -11.86 4.43 -16.61
C ILE A 153 -12.93 3.64 -15.83
N ASN A 154 -12.97 3.74 -14.51
CA ASN A 154 -14.00 3.08 -13.70
C ASN A 154 -15.39 3.69 -13.91
N GLU A 155 -15.49 5.00 -14.03
CA GLU A 155 -16.76 5.68 -14.32
C GLU A 155 -17.32 5.26 -15.68
N GLU A 156 -16.47 5.27 -16.71
CA GLU A 156 -16.83 4.79 -18.04
C GLU A 156 -17.24 3.30 -18.04
N PHE A 157 -16.54 2.47 -17.27
CA PHE A 157 -16.88 1.05 -17.14
C PHE A 157 -18.25 0.87 -16.47
N LYS A 158 -18.52 1.59 -15.37
CA LYS A 158 -19.82 1.58 -14.69
C LYS A 158 -20.96 2.01 -15.60
N GLN A 159 -20.72 3.01 -16.45
CA GLN A 159 -21.69 3.45 -17.45
C GLN A 159 -21.93 2.35 -18.48
N ARG A 160 -20.88 1.72 -19.04
CA ARG A 160 -21.04 0.61 -20.00
C ARG A 160 -21.79 -0.56 -19.40
N VAL A 161 -21.48 -0.96 -18.16
CA VAL A 161 -22.15 -2.07 -17.47
C VAL A 161 -23.64 -1.79 -17.33
N SER A 162 -24.00 -0.56 -16.94
CA SER A 162 -25.40 -0.13 -16.80
C SER A 162 -26.14 -0.10 -18.13
N SER A 163 -25.51 0.42 -19.20
CA SER A 163 -26.13 0.53 -20.53
C SER A 163 -26.26 -0.81 -21.26
N ALA A 164 -25.26 -1.68 -21.13
CA ALA A 164 -25.23 -2.98 -21.81
C ALA A 164 -25.88 -4.10 -21.00
N GLY A 165 -26.33 -3.84 -19.76
CA GLY A 165 -26.87 -4.87 -18.86
C GLY A 165 -25.88 -5.99 -18.55
N THR A 166 -24.58 -5.69 -18.49
CA THR A 166 -23.55 -6.72 -18.26
C THR A 166 -23.67 -7.27 -16.84
N ASN A 167 -23.92 -8.57 -16.71
CA ASN A 167 -23.99 -9.22 -15.40
C ASN A 167 -22.59 -9.37 -14.79
N LEU A 168 -22.37 -8.76 -13.62
CA LEU A 168 -21.12 -8.87 -12.83
C LEU A 168 -21.23 -9.88 -11.68
N CYS A 169 -22.18 -10.82 -11.74
CA CYS A 169 -22.44 -11.85 -10.74
C CYS A 169 -22.63 -11.26 -9.32
N GLY A 170 -23.32 -10.12 -9.22
CA GLY A 170 -23.55 -9.43 -7.95
C GLY A 170 -22.32 -8.74 -7.34
N VAL A 171 -21.22 -8.59 -8.08
CA VAL A 171 -19.98 -7.93 -7.62
C VAL A 171 -19.92 -6.49 -8.15
N ASP A 172 -19.82 -5.50 -7.25
CA ASP A 172 -19.45 -4.13 -7.60
C ASP A 172 -17.91 -4.02 -7.65
N ILE A 173 -17.34 -4.04 -8.86
CA ILE A 173 -15.89 -4.02 -9.05
C ILE A 173 -15.37 -2.60 -9.29
N TYR A 174 -14.25 -2.28 -8.64
CA TYR A 174 -13.48 -1.06 -8.86
C TYR A 174 -12.02 -1.42 -9.12
N VAL A 175 -11.47 -1.07 -10.28
CA VAL A 175 -10.13 -1.51 -10.73
C VAL A 175 -9.18 -0.33 -10.88
N ARG A 176 -8.08 -0.32 -10.12
CA ARG A 176 -7.00 0.66 -10.32
C ARG A 176 -5.98 0.10 -11.31
N VAL A 177 -5.82 0.74 -12.46
CA VAL A 177 -4.85 0.34 -13.49
C VAL A 177 -3.57 1.16 -13.34
N LEU A 178 -2.46 0.49 -13.06
CA LEU A 178 -1.18 1.10 -12.72
C LEU A 178 -0.14 0.83 -13.81
N THR A 179 0.75 1.78 -14.11
CA THR A 179 1.79 1.60 -15.13
C THR A 179 3.01 0.85 -14.56
N THR A 180 3.40 -0.28 -15.17
CA THR A 180 4.59 -1.05 -14.82
C THR A 180 5.84 -0.16 -14.90
N GLY A 181 6.67 -0.19 -13.87
CA GLY A 181 7.90 0.60 -13.80
C GLY A 181 7.75 1.97 -13.12
N TYR A 182 6.55 2.53 -13.06
CA TYR A 182 6.27 3.71 -12.23
C TYR A 182 6.08 3.30 -10.77
N TRP A 183 5.26 2.27 -10.55
CA TRP A 183 4.92 1.82 -9.20
C TRP A 183 5.96 0.86 -8.62
N PRO A 184 6.15 0.87 -7.29
CA PRO A 184 6.99 -0.10 -6.59
C PRO A 184 6.20 -1.41 -6.41
N THR A 185 5.88 -2.09 -7.51
CA THR A 185 5.26 -3.42 -7.46
C THR A 185 6.35 -4.49 -7.30
N GLN A 186 6.13 -5.44 -6.38
CA GLN A 186 7.01 -6.61 -6.27
C GLN A 186 6.86 -7.47 -7.52
N SER A 187 7.97 -7.79 -8.18
CA SER A 187 8.03 -8.62 -9.39
C SER A 187 7.73 -10.12 -9.15
N ALA A 188 7.21 -10.48 -7.98
CA ALA A 188 6.87 -11.85 -7.67
C ALA A 188 5.53 -12.21 -8.35
N ASN A 189 5.49 -13.37 -9.01
CA ASN A 189 4.26 -14.01 -9.46
C ASN A 189 3.44 -14.40 -8.23
N LEU A 190 2.68 -13.45 -7.69
CA LEU A 190 1.84 -13.66 -6.53
C LEU A 190 0.50 -14.20 -7.02
N LYS A 191 0.42 -15.53 -7.06
CA LYS A 191 -0.77 -16.26 -7.44
C LYS A 191 -1.79 -16.20 -6.29
N ALA A 192 -3.06 -16.22 -6.67
CA ALA A 192 -4.16 -16.56 -5.80
C ALA A 192 -5.31 -17.05 -6.67
N ASN A 193 -5.94 -18.14 -6.24
CA ASN A 193 -7.14 -18.67 -6.88
C ASN A 193 -8.36 -17.82 -6.46
N VAL A 194 -8.53 -16.69 -7.16
CA VAL A 194 -9.66 -15.78 -6.93
C VAL A 194 -10.98 -16.49 -7.29
N PRO A 195 -12.02 -16.43 -6.41
CA PRO A 195 -13.32 -17.04 -6.66
C PRO A 195 -13.95 -16.60 -7.99
N MET A 196 -14.85 -17.45 -8.51
CA MET A 196 -15.44 -17.28 -9.85
C MET A 196 -16.13 -15.92 -10.05
N ALA A 197 -16.98 -15.48 -9.11
CA ALA A 197 -17.75 -14.25 -9.28
C ALA A 197 -16.84 -12.98 -9.43
N PRO A 198 -15.90 -12.69 -8.50
CA PRO A 198 -14.93 -11.60 -8.70
C PRO A 198 -14.04 -11.78 -9.94
N ARG A 199 -13.68 -13.02 -10.28
CA ARG A 199 -12.87 -13.30 -11.49
C ARG A 199 -13.65 -12.95 -12.77
N SER A 200 -14.91 -13.34 -12.87
CA SER A 200 -15.79 -12.99 -14.00
C SER A 200 -15.99 -11.48 -14.13
N ALA A 201 -16.20 -10.79 -13.01
CA ALA A 201 -16.30 -9.32 -13.00
C ALA A 201 -14.99 -8.66 -13.49
N PHE A 202 -13.82 -9.18 -13.07
CA PHE A 202 -12.54 -8.70 -13.56
C PHE A 202 -12.33 -9.00 -15.06
N GLU A 203 -12.74 -10.16 -15.57
CA GLU A 203 -12.65 -10.47 -17.01
C GLU A 203 -13.54 -9.56 -17.85
N ALA A 204 -14.74 -9.19 -17.36
CA ALA A 204 -15.58 -8.18 -18.01
C ALA A 204 -14.86 -6.82 -18.10
N PHE A 205 -14.25 -6.38 -17.00
CA PHE A 205 -13.42 -5.17 -17.00
C PHE A 205 -12.21 -5.28 -17.94
N ARG A 206 -11.52 -6.43 -17.94
CA ARG A 206 -10.34 -6.68 -18.79
C ARG A 206 -10.69 -6.53 -20.26
N ARG A 207 -11.79 -7.14 -20.71
CA ARG A 207 -12.28 -7.01 -22.10
C ARG A 207 -12.63 -5.55 -22.42
N PHE A 208 -13.33 -4.86 -21.51
CA PHE A 208 -13.63 -3.44 -21.66
C PHE A 208 -12.36 -2.62 -21.90
N TYR A 209 -11.35 -2.82 -21.06
CA TYR A 209 -10.09 -2.07 -21.09
C TYR A 209 -9.28 -2.36 -22.36
N LEU A 210 -9.10 -3.64 -22.72
CA LEU A 210 -8.30 -4.04 -23.87
C LEU A 210 -8.92 -3.64 -25.21
N ASN A 211 -10.25 -3.56 -25.28
CA ASN A 211 -10.94 -3.03 -26.47
C ASN A 211 -10.66 -1.53 -26.68
N LYS A 212 -10.44 -0.76 -25.60
CA LYS A 212 -10.11 0.67 -25.66
C LYS A 212 -8.60 0.92 -25.77
N HIS A 213 -7.79 0.00 -25.27
CA HIS A 213 -6.33 0.12 -25.22
C HIS A 213 -5.65 -1.07 -25.89
N SER A 214 -5.58 -1.04 -27.23
CA SER A 214 -4.94 -2.07 -28.03
C SER A 214 -3.43 -2.18 -27.74
N GLY A 215 -2.89 -3.39 -27.85
CA GLY A 215 -1.47 -3.67 -27.60
C GLY A 215 -1.05 -3.71 -26.13
N ARG A 216 -1.98 -3.54 -25.18
CA ARG A 216 -1.69 -3.65 -23.74
C ARG A 216 -1.97 -5.06 -23.21
N GLN A 217 -1.32 -5.39 -22.09
CA GLN A 217 -1.65 -6.56 -21.28
C GLN A 217 -1.96 -6.10 -19.85
N LEU A 218 -2.99 -6.70 -19.24
CA LEU A 218 -3.33 -6.47 -17.85
C LEU A 218 -2.96 -7.69 -17.01
N THR A 219 -2.19 -7.44 -15.94
CA THR A 219 -1.86 -8.45 -14.93
C THR A 219 -2.49 -8.05 -13.59
N LEU A 220 -3.23 -8.98 -12.99
CA LEU A 220 -3.88 -8.78 -11.70
C LEU A 220 -2.87 -8.86 -10.56
N GLN A 221 -3.02 -8.01 -9.54
CA GLN A 221 -2.18 -8.00 -8.33
C GLN A 221 -3.04 -8.20 -7.07
N PRO A 222 -3.36 -9.45 -6.69
CA PRO A 222 -4.26 -9.75 -5.57
C PRO A 222 -3.80 -9.18 -4.24
N GLN A 223 -2.50 -9.12 -3.98
CA GLN A 223 -1.91 -8.61 -2.73
C GLN A 223 -2.19 -7.12 -2.47
N LEU A 224 -2.57 -6.36 -3.51
CA LEU A 224 -2.87 -4.93 -3.40
C LEU A 224 -4.38 -4.63 -3.35
N GLY A 225 -5.22 -5.66 -3.44
CA GLY A 225 -6.68 -5.52 -3.46
C GLY A 225 -7.34 -5.64 -2.07
N SER A 226 -8.61 -5.26 -2.02
CA SER A 226 -9.48 -5.37 -0.85
C SER A 226 -10.92 -5.63 -1.26
N ALA A 227 -11.69 -6.29 -0.40
CA ALA A 227 -13.11 -6.57 -0.63
C ALA A 227 -13.95 -6.31 0.62
N ASP A 228 -15.21 -5.91 0.40
CA ASP A 228 -16.24 -5.85 1.42
C ASP A 228 -17.16 -7.08 1.27
N LEU A 229 -17.20 -7.92 2.30
CA LEU A 229 -17.99 -9.16 2.32
C LEU A 229 -19.19 -9.03 3.23
N ASN A 230 -20.37 -9.44 2.76
CA ASN A 230 -21.53 -9.62 3.61
C ASN A 230 -21.38 -10.94 4.36
N ALA A 231 -21.30 -10.88 5.69
CA ALA A 231 -21.16 -12.04 6.55
C ALA A 231 -22.38 -12.21 7.45
N VAL A 232 -22.85 -13.46 7.59
CA VAL A 232 -23.93 -13.86 8.49
C VAL A 232 -23.40 -14.86 9.50
N PHE A 233 -23.50 -14.53 10.78
CA PHE A 233 -23.07 -15.39 11.89
C PHE A 233 -24.28 -15.94 12.62
N HIS A 234 -24.31 -17.25 12.87
CA HIS A 234 -25.49 -17.94 13.41
C HIS A 234 -25.48 -18.07 14.94
N GLY A 235 -24.41 -17.66 15.61
CA GLY A 235 -24.29 -17.73 17.07
C GLY A 235 -23.97 -19.14 17.57
N SER A 236 -23.52 -19.24 18.82
CA SER A 236 -23.31 -20.55 19.45
C SER A 236 -24.65 -21.25 19.65
N ARG A 237 -24.82 -22.45 19.09
CA ARG A 237 -25.87 -23.37 19.55
C ARG A 237 -25.65 -23.58 21.05
N LYS A 238 -26.68 -23.35 21.86
CA LYS A 238 -26.75 -24.03 23.16
C LYS A 238 -26.97 -25.49 22.81
N ASP A 239 -25.95 -26.32 22.97
CA ASP A 239 -26.18 -27.75 23.04
C ASP A 239 -27.09 -27.98 24.25
N GLU A 240 -28.36 -28.31 24.00
CA GLU A 240 -29.24 -28.92 24.99
C GLU A 240 -28.77 -30.36 25.26
N SER A 241 -27.57 -30.50 25.83
CA SER A 241 -27.10 -31.75 26.43
C SER A 241 -26.96 -31.52 27.93
N GLY A 242 -28.12 -31.51 28.58
CA GLY A 242 -28.26 -31.39 30.03
C GLY A 242 -29.59 -31.98 30.49
N VAL A 243 -29.96 -33.14 29.96
CA VAL A 243 -31.06 -33.96 30.49
C VAL A 243 -30.46 -34.97 31.47
N GLY A 244 -31.14 -35.10 32.61
CA GLY A 244 -30.64 -35.69 33.84
C GLY A 244 -30.16 -37.12 33.76
N SER A 245 -29.18 -37.41 34.61
CA SER A 245 -28.76 -38.76 34.95
C SER A 245 -29.91 -39.49 35.66
N GLY A 246 -30.37 -40.58 35.05
CA GLY A 246 -31.38 -41.47 35.61
C GLY A 246 -31.59 -42.73 34.77
N GLY A 247 -30.88 -43.81 35.12
CA GLY A 247 -31.39 -45.19 35.12
C GLY A 247 -31.59 -45.96 33.81
N VAL A 248 -30.63 -46.88 33.55
CA VAL A 248 -30.76 -48.30 33.12
C VAL A 248 -31.71 -48.72 31.97
N GLY A 249 -31.14 -49.40 30.96
CA GLY A 249 -31.72 -50.65 30.43
C GLY A 249 -31.91 -50.80 28.90
N GLY A 250 -30.99 -51.57 28.26
CA GLY A 250 -31.30 -52.67 27.32
C GLY A 250 -31.83 -52.43 25.89
N GLY A 251 -31.25 -53.14 24.92
CA GLY A 251 -31.96 -53.66 23.73
C GLY A 251 -31.62 -52.99 22.39
N GLY A 252 -31.18 -53.78 21.41
CA GLY A 252 -30.74 -53.33 20.08
C GLY A 252 -31.86 -53.12 19.04
N GLY A 253 -31.44 -52.72 17.84
CA GLY A 253 -32.31 -52.56 16.67
C GLY A 253 -31.71 -51.67 15.59
N SER A 254 -31.91 -52.05 14.33
CA SER A 254 -31.20 -51.58 13.14
C SER A 254 -32.00 -50.55 12.33
N VAL A 255 -31.30 -49.89 11.39
CA VAL A 255 -31.75 -49.19 10.15
C VAL A 255 -32.47 -47.82 10.28
N GLY A 256 -32.01 -46.86 9.47
CA GLY A 256 -32.87 -45.78 8.96
C GLY A 256 -32.13 -44.47 8.68
N GLY A 257 -31.96 -44.13 7.40
CA GLY A 257 -31.30 -42.90 6.94
C GLY A 257 -32.06 -41.61 7.25
N GLY A 258 -31.36 -40.50 7.15
CA GLY A 258 -31.91 -39.15 7.23
C GLY A 258 -30.83 -38.13 6.92
N GLY A 259 -30.89 -37.55 5.71
CA GLY A 259 -30.00 -36.49 5.28
C GLY A 259 -30.08 -35.30 6.22
N CYS A 260 -28.92 -34.82 6.65
CA CYS A 260 -28.81 -33.62 7.47
C CYS A 260 -28.45 -32.45 6.55
N ALA A 261 -29.46 -31.68 6.17
CA ALA A 261 -29.26 -30.30 5.76
C ALA A 261 -28.96 -29.48 7.02
N SER A 262 -27.82 -28.78 7.08
CA SER A 262 -27.51 -27.80 8.14
C SER A 262 -26.50 -26.75 7.65
N PRO A 263 -26.58 -25.50 8.14
CA PRO A 263 -26.13 -24.34 7.39
C PRO A 263 -24.70 -23.89 7.77
N GLY A 264 -23.86 -23.70 6.76
CA GLY A 264 -22.58 -23.01 6.84
C GLY A 264 -22.72 -21.49 6.70
N LEU A 265 -21.60 -20.78 6.80
CA LEU A 265 -21.48 -19.35 6.52
C LEU A 265 -22.06 -19.05 5.13
N VAL A 266 -23.07 -18.17 5.04
CA VAL A 266 -23.58 -17.70 3.74
C VAL A 266 -22.97 -16.34 3.44
N VAL A 267 -21.85 -16.32 2.72
CA VAL A 267 -21.33 -15.12 2.04
C VAL A 267 -21.97 -15.06 0.65
N GLY A 268 -23.15 -14.44 0.58
CA GLY A 268 -23.92 -14.37 -0.67
C GLY A 268 -23.39 -13.32 -1.65
N SER A 269 -23.10 -13.75 -2.88
CA SER A 269 -23.35 -12.96 -4.09
C SER A 269 -24.81 -13.22 -4.49
N GLY A 270 -25.61 -12.16 -4.60
CA GLY A 270 -27.07 -12.28 -4.68
C GLY A 270 -27.57 -13.00 -5.93
N ASP A 271 -28.56 -13.87 -5.74
CA ASP A 271 -29.55 -14.29 -6.74
C ASP A 271 -30.92 -14.40 -6.08
N GLY A 272 -31.98 -14.00 -6.79
CA GLY A 272 -33.35 -13.88 -6.30
C GLY A 272 -34.35 -14.80 -6.99
N VAL A 273 -35.54 -14.94 -6.39
CA VAL A 273 -36.80 -15.31 -7.08
C VAL A 273 -37.98 -14.62 -6.38
N SER A 274 -38.95 -14.21 -7.21
CA SER A 274 -40.07 -13.27 -7.00
C SER A 274 -41.16 -13.64 -5.99
N SER A 275 -41.66 -12.65 -5.24
CA SER A 275 -43.09 -12.32 -5.09
C SER A 275 -43.24 -10.91 -4.46
N VAL A 276 -44.34 -10.24 -4.79
CA VAL A 276 -44.56 -8.78 -4.75
C VAL A 276 -44.98 -8.28 -3.37
N ALA A 277 -44.25 -7.31 -2.81
CA ALA A 277 -44.75 -6.14 -2.05
C ALA A 277 -43.55 -5.24 -1.69
N GLY A 278 -43.67 -3.94 -2.00
CA GLY A 278 -42.56 -3.00 -1.92
C GLY A 278 -42.03 -2.73 -0.51
N ILE A 279 -40.73 -2.43 -0.42
CA ILE A 279 -40.07 -1.31 0.26
C ILE A 279 -38.57 -1.39 -0.11
N SER A 280 -37.95 -0.24 -0.31
CA SER A 280 -36.58 0.06 -0.76
C SER A 280 -35.43 -0.52 0.10
N SER A 281 -34.37 -1.01 -0.56
CA SER A 281 -32.94 -0.74 -0.26
C SER A 281 -32.00 -1.65 -1.07
N SER A 282 -31.26 -1.07 -2.03
CA SER A 282 -30.23 -1.75 -2.81
C SER A 282 -28.97 -1.96 -1.94
N SER A 283 -28.50 -3.21 -1.84
CA SER A 283 -27.27 -3.59 -1.14
C SER A 283 -26.30 -4.23 -2.14
N SER A 284 -25.20 -3.52 -2.46
CA SER A 284 -24.12 -3.99 -3.32
C SER A 284 -22.89 -4.38 -2.48
N SER A 285 -22.27 -5.52 -2.81
CA SER A 285 -20.95 -5.92 -2.29
C SER A 285 -19.87 -5.37 -3.20
N SER A 286 -18.94 -4.58 -2.66
CA SER A 286 -17.90 -3.90 -3.44
C SER A 286 -16.51 -4.54 -3.29
N ALA A 287 -15.83 -4.76 -4.41
CA ALA A 287 -14.50 -5.32 -4.53
C ALA A 287 -13.58 -4.30 -5.22
N SER A 288 -12.50 -3.90 -4.55
CA SER A 288 -11.45 -3.05 -5.13
C SER A 288 -10.24 -3.89 -5.51
N THR A 289 -9.83 -3.82 -6.77
CA THR A 289 -8.76 -4.62 -7.34
C THR A 289 -7.71 -3.73 -8.03
N VAL A 290 -6.46 -4.18 -8.10
CA VAL A 290 -5.36 -3.45 -8.74
C VAL A 290 -4.82 -4.28 -9.91
N ALA A 291 -4.71 -3.67 -11.09
CA ALA A 291 -4.15 -4.27 -12.30
C ALA A 291 -2.98 -3.41 -12.81
N VAL A 292 -2.00 -4.01 -13.51
CA VAL A 292 -0.82 -3.29 -14.01
C VAL A 292 -0.69 -3.40 -15.54
N ALA A 293 -0.30 -2.32 -16.23
CA ALA A 293 -0.09 -2.21 -17.69
C ALA A 293 1.29 -1.58 -18.05
N PRO A 294 1.96 -1.90 -19.17
CA PRO A 294 3.29 -1.36 -19.51
C PRO A 294 3.30 0.13 -19.97
N PRO A 295 4.43 0.86 -19.87
CA PRO A 295 4.53 2.29 -20.24
C PRO A 295 4.68 2.50 -21.75
N THR A 296 4.07 3.58 -22.29
CA THR A 296 4.36 4.09 -23.65
C THR A 296 4.41 5.62 -23.72
N SER A 297 5.33 6.12 -24.54
CA SER A 297 5.67 7.51 -24.80
C SER A 297 4.67 8.17 -25.77
N SER A 298 3.94 9.21 -25.35
CA SER A 298 3.44 10.28 -26.24
C SER A 298 2.75 11.39 -25.45
N ASN A 299 3.23 12.62 -25.62
CA ASN A 299 2.64 13.87 -25.16
C ASN A 299 1.33 14.20 -25.90
N GLY A 300 0.37 14.80 -25.21
CA GLY A 300 -0.82 15.43 -25.80
C GLY A 300 -1.68 16.10 -24.74
N LEU A 301 -1.48 17.41 -24.56
CA LEU A 301 -2.26 18.31 -23.71
C LEU A 301 -3.60 18.66 -24.38
N MET A 302 -4.71 18.65 -23.62
CA MET A 302 -5.93 19.41 -23.93
C MET A 302 -6.64 19.83 -22.61
N PRO A 303 -7.41 20.94 -22.60
CA PRO A 303 -7.69 21.73 -21.40
C PRO A 303 -9.08 21.48 -20.76
N SER A 304 -9.20 21.87 -19.48
CA SER A 304 -10.39 21.78 -18.62
C SER A 304 -11.42 22.90 -18.86
N PRO A 305 -12.71 22.67 -18.57
CA PRO A 305 -13.67 23.73 -18.27
C PRO A 305 -14.14 23.74 -16.81
N SER A 306 -14.34 24.95 -16.31
CA SER A 306 -14.78 25.38 -14.98
C SER A 306 -16.30 25.25 -14.75
N LEU A 307 -16.70 25.00 -13.50
CA LEU A 307 -18.09 25.02 -13.00
C LEU A 307 -18.25 26.04 -11.85
N PRO A 308 -19.42 26.72 -11.71
CA PRO A 308 -19.66 27.70 -10.66
C PRO A 308 -20.33 27.12 -9.39
N ALA A 309 -20.26 27.92 -8.33
CA ALA A 309 -20.52 27.64 -6.92
C ALA A 309 -22.00 27.45 -6.51
N ALA A 310 -22.20 26.76 -5.37
CA ALA A 310 -23.47 26.63 -4.66
C ALA A 310 -23.45 27.42 -3.32
N PRO A 311 -24.60 27.93 -2.83
CA PRO A 311 -24.71 28.76 -1.61
C PRO A 311 -24.99 27.93 -0.33
N PRO A 312 -24.92 28.56 0.88
CA PRO A 312 -24.71 27.84 2.14
C PRO A 312 -25.99 27.51 2.93
N ALA A 313 -25.86 26.52 3.82
CA ALA A 313 -26.86 26.10 4.80
C ALA A 313 -26.82 26.95 6.10
N PRO A 314 -27.92 27.04 6.88
CA PRO A 314 -27.97 27.83 8.10
C PRO A 314 -27.62 27.03 9.38
N THR A 315 -27.11 27.80 10.34
CA THR A 315 -26.76 27.52 11.75
C THR A 315 -27.92 27.07 12.65
N PRO A 316 -27.65 26.39 13.78
CA PRO A 316 -28.54 26.41 14.94
C PRO A 316 -27.97 27.22 16.12
N ALA A 317 -28.88 27.88 16.84
CA ALA A 317 -28.68 28.59 18.09
C ALA A 317 -28.72 27.64 19.32
N PRO A 318 -28.25 28.06 20.51
CA PRO A 318 -28.03 27.19 21.67
C PRO A 318 -29.21 27.22 22.65
N THR A 319 -29.32 26.20 23.50
CA THR A 319 -30.10 26.29 24.75
C THR A 319 -29.49 25.43 25.84
N THR A 320 -29.68 25.91 27.05
CA THR A 320 -28.89 25.78 28.27
C THR A 320 -29.32 24.64 29.20
N SER A 321 -28.31 24.03 29.82
CA SER A 321 -28.19 23.56 31.22
C SER A 321 -29.34 22.90 32.01
N ALA A 322 -28.92 21.80 32.64
CA ALA A 322 -29.17 21.34 34.02
C ALA A 322 -30.49 20.63 34.37
N GLY A 323 -30.36 19.43 34.95
CA GLY A 323 -31.46 18.68 35.55
C GLY A 323 -31.07 17.28 36.02
N ALA A 324 -30.70 17.19 37.29
CA ALA A 324 -30.63 16.06 38.23
C ALA A 324 -31.01 14.62 37.79
N SER A 325 -30.17 13.67 38.21
CA SER A 325 -30.50 12.26 38.42
C SER A 325 -31.62 12.07 39.45
N PRO A 326 -32.37 10.97 39.37
CA PRO A 326 -32.23 9.98 40.43
C PRO A 326 -32.20 8.51 39.96
N SER A 327 -31.73 7.70 40.91
CA SER A 327 -31.58 6.24 40.93
C SER A 327 -32.84 5.45 40.52
N GLY A 328 -32.64 4.29 39.88
CA GLY A 328 -33.72 3.36 39.57
C GLY A 328 -33.27 2.02 38.98
N ALA A 329 -33.27 1.00 39.84
CA ALA A 329 -33.54 -0.43 39.59
C ALA A 329 -32.86 -1.16 38.41
N ALA A 330 -32.03 -2.14 38.79
CA ALA A 330 -31.56 -3.21 37.93
C ALA A 330 -32.75 -4.04 37.39
N VAL A 331 -32.99 -3.97 36.08
CA VAL A 331 -33.87 -4.92 35.37
C VAL A 331 -33.00 -6.01 34.77
N MET A 332 -33.15 -7.23 35.30
CA MET A 332 -32.62 -8.45 34.69
C MET A 332 -33.31 -8.64 33.33
N SER A 333 -32.58 -8.34 32.25
CA SER A 333 -33.02 -8.66 30.88
C SER A 333 -32.81 -10.15 30.63
N THR A 334 -33.91 -10.88 30.57
CA THR A 334 -33.95 -12.23 30.01
C THR A 334 -33.62 -12.15 28.51
N GLY A 335 -32.50 -12.76 28.13
CA GLY A 335 -31.97 -12.69 26.78
C GLY A 335 -32.90 -13.34 25.75
N LYS A 336 -33.46 -12.51 24.86
CA LYS A 336 -34.10 -12.93 23.61
C LYS A 336 -33.09 -13.75 22.78
N PRO A 337 -33.49 -14.85 22.11
CA PRO A 337 -32.58 -15.57 21.22
C PRO A 337 -32.09 -14.60 20.14
N SER A 338 -30.78 -14.36 20.16
CA SER A 338 -30.09 -13.49 19.21
C SER A 338 -30.24 -14.10 17.81
N GLY A 339 -31.07 -13.51 16.95
CA GLY A 339 -31.14 -13.87 15.54
C GLY A 339 -29.78 -13.76 14.83
N PRO A 340 -29.68 -14.24 13.58
CA PRO A 340 -28.44 -14.22 12.82
C PRO A 340 -27.87 -12.81 12.72
N LYS A 341 -26.60 -12.66 13.08
CA LYS A 341 -25.91 -11.36 13.12
C LYS A 341 -25.31 -11.09 11.75
N LYS A 342 -25.66 -9.94 11.17
CA LYS A 342 -25.17 -9.52 9.85
C LYS A 342 -24.10 -8.45 10.02
N HIS A 343 -22.98 -8.61 9.31
CA HIS A 343 -21.89 -7.65 9.28
C HIS A 343 -21.35 -7.48 7.86
N ILE A 344 -20.78 -6.30 7.57
CA ILE A 344 -19.92 -6.10 6.40
C ILE A 344 -18.47 -6.21 6.87
N ILE A 345 -17.74 -7.21 6.39
CA ILE A 345 -16.35 -7.45 6.74
C ILE A 345 -15.45 -6.91 5.63
N GLN A 346 -14.71 -5.85 5.92
CA GLN A 346 -13.70 -5.30 5.01
C GLN A 346 -12.39 -6.04 5.20
N VAL A 347 -11.91 -6.68 4.12
CA VAL A 347 -10.75 -7.59 4.11
C VAL A 347 -9.81 -7.30 2.93
N SER A 348 -8.59 -7.81 2.97
CA SER A 348 -7.72 -7.91 1.79
C SER A 348 -8.22 -8.99 0.83
N THR A 349 -7.76 -8.98 -0.42
CA THR A 349 -8.14 -10.03 -1.39
C THR A 349 -7.73 -11.43 -0.92
N TYR A 350 -6.56 -11.60 -0.30
CA TYR A 350 -6.15 -12.89 0.27
C TYR A 350 -7.08 -13.36 1.40
N GLN A 351 -7.44 -12.47 2.30
CA GLN A 351 -8.41 -12.77 3.36
C GLN A 351 -9.77 -13.13 2.77
N MET A 352 -10.23 -12.45 1.71
CA MET A 352 -11.46 -12.82 0.99
C MET A 352 -11.36 -14.23 0.40
N VAL A 353 -10.29 -14.53 -0.32
CA VAL A 353 -10.08 -15.85 -0.95
C VAL A 353 -10.18 -16.97 0.10
N ILE A 354 -9.56 -16.78 1.27
CA ILE A 354 -9.64 -17.72 2.39
C ILE A 354 -11.07 -17.84 2.93
N LEU A 355 -11.72 -16.72 3.25
CA LEU A 355 -13.06 -16.72 3.85
C LEU A 355 -14.11 -17.37 2.96
N MET A 356 -13.98 -17.24 1.63
CA MET A 356 -14.91 -17.84 0.68
C MET A 356 -14.87 -19.37 0.66
N LEU A 357 -13.78 -20.00 1.12
CA LEU A 357 -13.72 -21.46 1.26
C LEU A 357 -14.69 -21.99 2.34
N PHE A 358 -14.97 -21.17 3.35
CA PHE A 358 -15.83 -21.56 4.48
C PHE A 358 -17.34 -21.52 4.17
N ASN A 359 -17.73 -21.15 2.95
CA ASN A 359 -19.12 -21.27 2.51
C ASN A 359 -19.52 -22.70 2.17
N THR A 360 -18.55 -23.56 1.84
CA THR A 360 -18.77 -24.97 1.47
C THR A 360 -18.22 -25.94 2.50
N ARG A 361 -17.32 -25.48 3.37
CA ARG A 361 -16.63 -26.32 4.36
C ARG A 361 -16.58 -25.64 5.72
N ASP A 362 -16.98 -26.37 6.75
CA ASP A 362 -17.00 -25.84 8.12
C ASP A 362 -15.60 -25.76 8.75
N LYS A 363 -14.67 -26.58 8.24
CA LYS A 363 -13.36 -26.80 8.83
C LYS A 363 -12.31 -27.09 7.75
N LEU A 364 -11.16 -26.46 7.88
CA LEU A 364 -10.02 -26.59 6.95
C LEU A 364 -8.69 -26.53 7.70
N THR A 365 -7.72 -27.32 7.26
CA THR A 365 -6.32 -27.25 7.71
C THR A 365 -5.55 -26.14 6.98
N TYR A 366 -4.41 -25.72 7.54
CA TYR A 366 -3.50 -24.79 6.90
C TYR A 366 -3.06 -25.29 5.51
N GLU A 367 -2.71 -26.57 5.40
CA GLU A 367 -2.28 -27.20 4.16
C GLU A 367 -3.37 -27.20 3.08
N GLU A 368 -4.61 -27.54 3.44
CA GLU A 368 -5.75 -27.47 2.50
C GLU A 368 -5.99 -26.04 2.00
N ILE A 369 -5.95 -25.05 2.90
CA ILE A 369 -6.10 -23.64 2.52
C ILE A 369 -4.96 -23.22 1.59
N GLN A 370 -3.72 -23.62 1.88
CA GLN A 370 -2.57 -23.27 1.04
C GLN A 370 -2.70 -23.86 -0.37
N ASN A 371 -3.01 -25.14 -0.48
CA ASN A 371 -3.12 -25.86 -1.75
C ASN A 371 -4.24 -25.30 -2.63
N GLU A 372 -5.37 -24.93 -2.04
CA GLU A 372 -6.50 -24.44 -2.81
C GLU A 372 -6.43 -22.96 -3.16
N THR A 373 -5.89 -22.14 -2.27
CA THR A 373 -5.80 -20.71 -2.52
C THR A 373 -4.59 -20.34 -3.37
N ASP A 374 -3.55 -21.19 -3.42
CA ASP A 374 -2.26 -20.94 -4.08
C ASP A 374 -1.61 -19.63 -3.59
N ILE A 375 -1.90 -19.22 -2.35
CA ILE A 375 -1.34 -18.02 -1.71
C ILE A 375 0.06 -18.38 -1.17
N PRO A 376 1.09 -17.55 -1.44
CA PRO A 376 2.42 -17.75 -0.89
C PRO A 376 2.42 -17.82 0.64
N ASP A 377 3.18 -18.77 1.18
CA ASP A 377 3.22 -19.11 2.62
C ASP A 377 3.32 -17.88 3.54
N ARG A 378 4.28 -16.99 3.26
CA ARG A 378 4.50 -15.75 4.02
C ARG A 378 3.26 -14.87 4.11
N ASP A 379 2.49 -14.78 3.03
CA ASP A 379 1.30 -13.91 2.95
C ASP A 379 0.05 -14.63 3.48
N LEU A 380 -0.01 -15.96 3.33
CA LEU A 380 -1.03 -16.82 3.93
C LEU A 380 -0.98 -16.78 5.47
N VAL A 381 0.21 -16.94 6.05
CA VAL A 381 0.43 -16.82 7.51
C VAL A 381 -0.11 -15.48 8.03
N ARG A 382 0.22 -14.37 7.38
CA ARG A 382 -0.25 -13.04 7.80
C ARG A 382 -1.76 -12.88 7.69
N ALA A 383 -2.35 -13.40 6.60
CA ALA A 383 -3.79 -13.37 6.40
C ALA A 383 -4.52 -14.17 7.49
N LEU A 384 -4.11 -15.42 7.74
CA LEU A 384 -4.70 -16.27 8.78
C LEU A 384 -4.49 -15.71 10.19
N GLN A 385 -3.30 -15.16 10.49
CA GLN A 385 -3.05 -14.49 11.76
C GLN A 385 -4.01 -13.32 12.00
N SER A 386 -4.29 -12.49 10.99
CA SER A 386 -5.27 -11.41 11.13
C SER A 386 -6.71 -11.90 11.31
N LEU A 387 -7.07 -13.03 10.71
CA LEU A 387 -8.42 -13.59 10.77
C LEU A 387 -8.69 -14.37 12.07
N ALA A 388 -7.69 -15.05 12.63
CA ALA A 388 -7.86 -15.94 13.78
C ALA A 388 -7.17 -15.48 15.08
N LEU A 389 -6.07 -14.74 14.98
CA LEU A 389 -5.24 -14.33 16.13
C LEU A 389 -5.29 -12.81 16.40
N GLY A 390 -6.04 -12.05 15.60
CA GLY A 390 -6.19 -10.60 15.70
C GLY A 390 -6.88 -10.11 17.00
N LYS A 391 -7.40 -8.88 16.99
CA LYS A 391 -8.19 -8.35 18.11
C LYS A 391 -9.47 -9.20 18.27
N PRO A 392 -9.97 -9.46 19.49
CA PRO A 392 -11.21 -10.25 19.67
C PRO A 392 -12.39 -9.77 18.82
N THR A 393 -12.52 -8.46 18.62
CA THR A 393 -13.54 -7.81 17.77
C THR A 393 -13.31 -7.95 16.26
N GLN A 394 -12.25 -8.66 15.84
CA GLN A 394 -11.85 -8.89 14.46
C GLN A 394 -11.58 -10.39 14.17
N ARG A 395 -11.72 -11.28 15.16
CA ARG A 395 -11.48 -12.72 14.98
C ARG A 395 -12.69 -13.37 14.34
N VAL A 396 -12.69 -13.47 13.02
CA VAL A 396 -13.74 -14.11 12.25
C VAL A 396 -13.54 -15.63 12.11
N LEU A 397 -12.30 -16.10 12.35
CA LEU A 397 -11.96 -17.52 12.41
C LEU A 397 -11.49 -17.92 13.81
N VAL A 398 -11.67 -19.19 14.15
CA VAL A 398 -11.08 -19.86 15.31
C VAL A 398 -10.01 -20.82 14.81
N LYS A 399 -8.88 -20.86 15.50
CA LYS A 399 -7.79 -21.78 15.22
C LYS A 399 -7.70 -22.86 16.31
N SER A 400 -7.47 -24.11 15.90
CA SER A 400 -7.12 -25.24 16.76
C SER A 400 -5.77 -25.85 16.33
N PRO A 401 -4.79 -25.99 17.23
CA PRO A 401 -4.73 -25.52 18.61
C PRO A 401 -4.58 -23.99 18.71
N LYS A 402 -4.94 -23.43 19.87
CA LYS A 402 -4.88 -21.98 20.17
C LYS A 402 -3.44 -21.50 20.46
N THR A 403 -2.51 -21.80 19.56
CA THR A 403 -1.10 -21.38 19.63
C THR A 403 -0.82 -20.21 18.68
N LYS A 404 0.29 -19.49 18.89
CA LYS A 404 0.73 -18.39 18.00
C LYS A 404 1.38 -18.88 16.70
N GLU A 405 1.90 -20.10 16.69
CA GLU A 405 2.65 -20.70 15.58
C GLU A 405 1.72 -21.13 14.44
N MET A 406 2.18 -21.16 13.20
CA MET A 406 1.43 -21.72 12.07
C MET A 406 2.12 -23.02 11.65
N GLU A 407 1.35 -24.10 11.54
CA GLU A 407 1.79 -25.44 11.15
C GLU A 407 0.76 -25.99 10.17
N SER A 408 1.20 -26.90 9.30
CA SER A 408 0.37 -27.49 8.24
C SER A 408 -0.89 -28.18 8.78
N SER A 409 -0.80 -28.78 9.96
CA SER A 409 -1.89 -29.50 10.63
C SER A 409 -2.88 -28.59 11.38
N HIS A 410 -2.58 -27.30 11.52
CA HIS A 410 -3.46 -26.38 12.26
C HIS A 410 -4.79 -26.19 11.54
N GLU A 411 -5.88 -26.32 12.29
CA GLU A 411 -7.24 -26.30 11.78
C GLU A 411 -7.90 -24.94 12.04
N PHE A 412 -8.72 -24.51 11.09
CA PHE A 412 -9.46 -23.26 11.14
C PHE A 412 -10.95 -23.54 10.95
N THR A 413 -11.79 -22.87 11.73
CA THR A 413 -13.26 -22.89 11.64
C THR A 413 -13.82 -21.48 11.74
N VAL A 414 -15.06 -21.27 11.31
CA VAL A 414 -15.75 -19.99 11.48
C VAL A 414 -16.00 -19.71 12.97
N ASN A 415 -15.82 -18.45 13.40
CA ASN A 415 -16.16 -18.02 14.75
C ASN A 415 -17.64 -17.57 14.83
N ASP A 416 -18.58 -18.49 15.03
CA ASP A 416 -19.99 -18.15 15.17
C ASP A 416 -20.31 -17.28 16.40
N SER A 417 -19.44 -17.29 17.40
CA SER A 417 -19.53 -16.40 18.56
C SER A 417 -19.03 -14.98 18.28
N PHE A 418 -18.64 -14.67 17.04
CA PHE A 418 -18.16 -13.34 16.67
C PHE A 418 -19.17 -12.24 17.02
N THR A 419 -18.69 -11.18 17.66
CA THR A 419 -19.49 -10.01 17.99
C THR A 419 -18.70 -8.73 17.77
N SER A 420 -19.38 -7.71 17.23
CA SER A 420 -18.83 -6.38 17.07
C SER A 420 -19.91 -5.34 17.33
N LYS A 421 -19.49 -4.21 17.93
CA LYS A 421 -20.35 -3.02 18.07
C LYS A 421 -20.59 -2.33 16.72
N LEU A 422 -19.72 -2.57 15.73
CA LEU A 422 -19.78 -1.95 14.42
C LEU A 422 -20.44 -2.90 13.41
N TYR A 423 -21.39 -2.39 12.64
CA TYR A 423 -21.98 -3.12 11.52
C TYR A 423 -20.95 -3.44 10.44
N ARG A 424 -20.11 -2.45 10.09
CA ARG A 424 -18.98 -2.61 9.18
C ARG A 424 -17.69 -2.80 9.98
N VAL A 425 -17.06 -3.96 9.86
CA VAL A 425 -15.85 -4.33 10.60
C VAL A 425 -14.69 -4.42 9.63
N LYS A 426 -13.65 -3.61 9.87
CA LYS A 426 -12.40 -3.69 9.13
C LYS A 426 -11.45 -4.67 9.79
N ILE A 427 -11.17 -5.77 9.12
CA ILE A 427 -10.11 -6.70 9.53
C ILE A 427 -8.81 -6.07 9.08
N GLN A 428 -8.09 -5.51 10.05
CA GLN A 428 -6.77 -4.99 9.74
C GLN A 428 -5.87 -6.18 9.47
N ALA A 429 -5.32 -6.25 8.25
CA ALA A 429 -4.20 -7.13 7.99
C ALA A 429 -3.14 -6.91 9.07
N VAL A 430 -2.46 -7.98 9.49
CA VAL A 430 -1.28 -7.83 10.37
C VAL A 430 -0.39 -6.85 9.65
N ALA A 431 -0.27 -5.64 10.19
CA ALA A 431 0.38 -4.55 9.48
C ALA A 431 1.75 -5.07 9.05
N ALA A 432 2.11 -4.85 7.79
CA ALA A 432 3.51 -4.80 7.45
C ALA A 432 4.08 -3.69 8.34
N LYS A 433 4.67 -4.12 9.46
CA LYS A 433 5.66 -3.35 10.21
C LYS A 433 6.61 -2.78 9.16
N GLY A 434 7.07 -1.53 9.33
CA GLY A 434 7.94 -0.86 8.35
C GLY A 434 9.04 -1.79 7.83
N GLU A 435 9.60 -1.53 6.64
CA GLU A 435 10.45 -2.53 5.96
C GLU A 435 11.36 -3.27 6.92
N SER A 436 11.21 -4.59 6.98
CA SER A 436 12.03 -5.45 7.81
C SER A 436 13.51 -5.31 7.38
N GLU A 437 14.47 -5.58 8.27
CA GLU A 437 15.90 -5.50 7.90
C GLU A 437 16.25 -6.28 6.62
N PRO A 438 15.68 -7.48 6.35
CA PRO A 438 15.84 -8.14 5.04
C PRO A 438 15.28 -7.34 3.86
N GLU A 439 14.10 -6.74 3.99
CA GLU A 439 13.50 -5.89 2.94
C GLU A 439 14.31 -4.61 2.72
N ARG A 440 14.84 -3.98 3.78
CA ARG A 440 15.74 -2.82 3.68
C ARG A 440 17.02 -3.19 2.93
N LYS A 441 17.59 -4.36 3.20
CA LYS A 441 18.77 -4.87 2.49
C LYS A 441 18.47 -5.14 1.01
N GLU A 442 17.32 -5.71 0.70
CA GLU A 442 16.86 -5.89 -0.69
C GLU A 442 16.64 -4.53 -1.37
N THR A 443 16.07 -3.57 -0.65
CA THR A 443 15.94 -2.19 -1.10
C THR A 443 17.31 -1.60 -1.43
N ARG A 444 18.28 -1.67 -0.51
CA ARG A 444 19.64 -1.19 -0.79
C ARG A 444 20.28 -1.86 -2.00
N SER A 445 20.20 -3.20 -2.07
CA SER A 445 20.79 -3.98 -3.17
C SER A 445 20.23 -3.56 -4.54
N LYS A 446 18.92 -3.36 -4.65
CA LYS A 446 18.30 -2.92 -5.91
C LYS A 446 18.73 -1.49 -6.30
N VAL A 447 18.92 -0.57 -5.34
CA VAL A 447 19.48 0.76 -5.64
C VAL A 447 20.90 0.63 -6.17
N ASP A 448 21.72 -0.22 -5.56
CA ASP A 448 23.10 -0.44 -6.02
C ASP A 448 23.17 -1.08 -7.41
N GLU A 449 22.21 -1.95 -7.78
CA GLU A 449 22.08 -2.44 -9.16
C GLU A 449 21.68 -1.32 -10.14
N ASP A 450 20.72 -0.47 -9.78
CA ASP A 450 20.29 0.66 -10.62
C ASP A 450 21.47 1.64 -10.85
N ARG A 451 22.25 1.95 -9.81
CA ARG A 451 23.45 2.80 -9.90
C ARG A 451 24.46 2.30 -10.94
N LYS A 452 24.63 0.98 -11.08
CA LYS A 452 25.54 0.41 -12.10
C LYS A 452 25.13 0.84 -13.50
N HIS A 453 23.84 0.72 -13.81
CA HIS A 453 23.30 1.09 -15.13
C HIS A 453 23.34 2.60 -15.36
N GLU A 454 23.06 3.40 -14.32
CA GLU A 454 23.14 4.87 -14.40
C GLU A 454 24.57 5.36 -14.66
N ILE A 455 25.56 4.76 -14.00
CA ILE A 455 26.99 5.07 -14.22
C ILE A 455 27.41 4.68 -15.64
N GLU A 456 27.05 3.48 -16.12
CA GLU A 456 27.37 3.05 -17.48
C GLU A 456 26.75 4.00 -18.53
N ALA A 457 25.48 4.36 -18.36
CA ALA A 457 24.80 5.31 -19.24
C ALA A 457 25.46 6.70 -19.22
N ALA A 458 25.89 7.19 -18.06
CA ALA A 458 26.64 8.44 -17.94
C ALA A 458 27.98 8.39 -18.69
N ILE A 459 28.77 7.33 -18.46
CA ILE A 459 30.06 7.11 -19.15
C ILE A 459 29.87 7.10 -20.67
N VAL A 460 28.91 6.32 -21.17
CA VAL A 460 28.65 6.20 -22.62
C VAL A 460 28.22 7.55 -23.22
N ARG A 461 27.35 8.31 -22.55
CA ARG A 461 26.93 9.64 -23.03
C ARG A 461 28.10 10.62 -23.13
N ILE A 462 28.94 10.67 -22.10
CA ILE A 462 30.13 11.55 -22.07
C ILE A 462 31.12 11.15 -23.17
N MET A 463 31.47 9.85 -23.24
CA MET A 463 32.44 9.34 -24.20
C MET A 463 31.96 9.44 -25.65
N LYS A 464 30.66 9.25 -25.91
CA LYS A 464 30.08 9.46 -27.24
C LYS A 464 30.20 10.91 -27.71
N ALA A 465 30.02 11.88 -26.81
CA ALA A 465 30.15 13.30 -27.12
C ALA A 465 31.60 13.75 -27.30
N ARG A 466 32.50 13.28 -26.43
CA ARG A 466 33.90 13.75 -26.35
C ARG A 466 34.87 12.94 -27.21
N ARG A 467 34.49 11.72 -27.61
CA ARG A 467 35.25 10.72 -28.37
C ARG A 467 36.51 10.18 -27.70
N ARG A 468 37.30 11.02 -27.05
CA ARG A 468 38.56 10.67 -26.37
C ARG A 468 38.68 11.41 -25.04
N MET A 469 39.07 10.73 -23.97
CA MET A 469 39.20 11.36 -22.65
C MET A 469 40.18 10.61 -21.73
N THR A 470 40.88 11.35 -20.87
CA THR A 470 41.73 10.79 -19.81
C THR A 470 40.88 10.25 -18.66
N HIS A 471 41.36 9.23 -17.94
CA HIS A 471 40.66 8.62 -16.82
C HIS A 471 40.21 9.62 -15.75
N ASN A 472 41.08 10.52 -15.30
CA ASN A 472 40.74 11.46 -14.23
C ASN A 472 39.61 12.42 -14.64
N ASN A 473 39.67 12.97 -15.86
CA ASN A 473 38.62 13.83 -16.39
C ASN A 473 37.29 13.07 -16.57
N LEU A 474 37.34 11.81 -17.02
CA LEU A 474 36.14 11.00 -17.17
C LEU A 474 35.49 10.71 -15.81
N VAL A 475 36.28 10.34 -14.80
CA VAL A 475 35.78 10.14 -13.44
C VAL A 475 35.15 11.43 -12.91
N ALA A 476 35.81 12.58 -13.09
CA ALA A 476 35.29 13.87 -12.64
C ALA A 476 33.97 14.26 -13.34
N GLU A 477 33.87 14.13 -14.67
CA GLU A 477 32.66 14.48 -15.43
C GLU A 477 31.50 13.52 -15.12
N VAL A 478 31.77 12.23 -14.90
CA VAL A 478 30.76 11.25 -14.43
C VAL A 478 30.28 11.59 -13.02
N THR A 479 31.18 11.90 -12.09
CA THR A 479 30.81 12.31 -10.74
C THR A 479 29.98 13.59 -10.75
N ASP A 480 30.36 14.58 -11.56
CA ASP A 480 29.64 15.84 -11.69
C ASP A 480 28.23 15.65 -12.26
N GLN A 481 28.07 14.77 -13.26
CA GLN A 481 26.78 14.45 -13.86
C GLN A 481 25.83 13.73 -12.89
N LEU A 482 26.34 12.91 -11.98
CA LEU A 482 25.53 12.06 -11.09
C LEU A 482 25.31 12.64 -9.69
N LYS A 483 26.10 13.65 -9.27
CA LYS A 483 26.07 14.22 -7.90
C LYS A 483 24.70 14.73 -7.46
N SER A 484 23.81 15.08 -8.38
CA SER A 484 22.45 15.52 -8.07
C SER A 484 21.54 14.38 -7.57
N ARG A 485 21.94 13.11 -7.76
CA ARG A 485 21.20 11.93 -7.29
C ARG A 485 21.98 11.11 -6.28
N PHE A 486 23.25 10.84 -6.54
CA PHE A 486 24.14 10.14 -5.62
C PHE A 486 25.61 10.45 -5.94
N LEU A 487 26.49 10.21 -4.98
CA LEU A 487 27.94 10.39 -5.17
C LEU A 487 28.59 9.05 -5.55
N PRO A 488 28.93 8.81 -6.84
CA PRO A 488 29.55 7.55 -7.26
C PRO A 488 30.99 7.42 -6.73
N SER A 489 31.33 6.24 -6.20
CA SER A 489 32.71 5.92 -5.82
C SER A 489 33.60 5.81 -7.08
N PRO A 490 34.82 6.39 -7.07
CA PRO A 490 35.78 6.21 -8.17
C PRO A 490 36.09 4.74 -8.49
N ILE A 491 36.07 3.86 -7.49
CA ILE A 491 36.27 2.42 -7.66
C ILE A 491 35.15 1.81 -8.50
N LEU A 492 33.90 2.23 -8.22
CA LEU A 492 32.74 1.75 -8.97
C LEU A 492 32.76 2.25 -10.41
N ILE A 493 33.08 3.53 -10.63
CA ILE A 493 33.23 4.10 -11.98
C ILE A 493 34.29 3.32 -12.77
N LYS A 494 35.47 3.08 -12.17
CA LYS A 494 36.52 2.26 -12.81
C LYS A 494 36.00 0.88 -13.20
N LYS A 495 35.30 0.18 -12.29
CA LYS A 495 34.72 -1.15 -12.58
C LYS A 495 33.69 -1.11 -13.72
N ARG A 496 32.96 -0.01 -13.89
CA ARG A 496 32.03 0.18 -15.02
C ARG A 496 32.75 0.49 -16.33
N ILE A 497 33.85 1.24 -16.29
CA ILE A 497 34.70 1.47 -17.47
C ILE A 497 35.25 0.13 -18.00
N GLU A 498 35.78 -0.73 -17.12
CA GLU A 498 36.28 -2.05 -17.55
C GLU A 498 35.17 -2.91 -18.19
N SER A 499 33.99 -2.96 -17.59
CA SER A 499 32.79 -3.62 -18.15
C SER A 499 32.43 -3.11 -19.57
N LEU A 500 32.54 -1.80 -19.79
CA LEU A 500 32.27 -1.19 -21.10
C LEU A 500 33.38 -1.44 -22.14
N ILE A 501 34.62 -1.68 -21.70
CA ILE A 501 35.72 -2.10 -22.58
C ILE A 501 35.52 -3.56 -23.00
N GLU A 502 35.18 -4.45 -22.06
CA GLU A 502 34.87 -5.86 -22.34
C GLU A 502 33.71 -6.01 -23.32
N ARG A 503 32.76 -5.07 -23.30
CA ARG A 503 31.61 -5.00 -24.20
C ARG A 503 31.86 -4.15 -25.46
N GLU A 504 33.11 -3.77 -25.72
CA GLU A 504 33.54 -3.05 -26.92
C GLU A 504 32.90 -1.66 -27.15
N TYR A 505 32.34 -1.03 -26.10
CA TYR A 505 31.87 0.36 -26.19
C TYR A 505 33.03 1.37 -26.09
N LEU A 506 34.08 0.99 -25.37
CA LEU A 506 35.28 1.80 -25.13
C LEU A 506 36.54 0.99 -25.42
N ALA A 507 37.62 1.67 -25.76
CA ALA A 507 38.96 1.08 -25.84
C ALA A 507 39.99 1.98 -25.16
N ARG A 508 41.11 1.40 -24.73
CA ARG A 508 42.29 2.17 -24.32
C ARG A 508 43.09 2.53 -25.56
N THR A 509 43.64 3.74 -25.63
CA THR A 509 44.49 4.10 -26.77
C THR A 509 45.83 3.35 -26.69
N PRO A 510 46.48 3.04 -27.82
CA PRO A 510 47.72 2.28 -27.82
C PRO A 510 48.89 3.07 -27.23
N GLU A 511 48.82 4.40 -27.23
CA GLU A 511 49.88 5.27 -26.70
C GLU A 511 49.83 5.41 -25.17
N ASP A 512 48.63 5.45 -24.57
CA ASP A 512 48.46 5.61 -23.13
C ASP A 512 47.19 4.89 -22.62
N ARG A 513 47.40 3.93 -21.71
CA ARG A 513 46.32 3.17 -21.06
C ARG A 513 45.42 4.01 -20.16
N LYS A 514 45.82 5.24 -19.80
CA LYS A 514 45.00 6.20 -19.04
C LYS A 514 44.06 7.00 -19.93
N ILE A 515 44.11 6.82 -21.25
CA ILE A 515 43.25 7.48 -22.21
C ILE A 515 42.28 6.48 -22.80
N TYR A 516 41.00 6.82 -22.79
CA TYR A 516 39.93 6.04 -23.37
C TYR A 516 39.45 6.66 -24.68
N SER A 517 39.06 5.83 -25.64
CA SER A 517 38.38 6.19 -26.88
C SER A 517 37.03 5.49 -26.97
N TYR A 518 36.03 6.16 -27.53
CA TYR A 518 34.71 5.60 -27.79
C TYR A 518 34.70 4.84 -29.12
N VAL A 519 34.14 3.62 -29.15
CA VAL A 519 34.31 2.66 -30.27
C VAL A 519 33.01 2.27 -30.96
N ALA A 520 31.85 2.48 -30.33
CA ALA A 520 30.54 1.97 -30.79
C ALA A 520 29.70 2.92 -31.65
#